data_AF-A0AAD5LXZ6-F1
#
_entry.id   AF-A0AAD5LXZ6-F1
#
_cell.length_a   1.000
_cell.length_b   1.000
_cell.length_c   1.000
_cell.angle_alpha   90.00
_cell.angle_beta   90.00
_cell.angle_gamma   90.00
#
_symmetry.space_group_name_H-M   'P 1'
#
loop_
_entity.id
_entity.type
_entity.pdbx_description
1 polymer ?
#
loop_
_entity_poly.entity_id
_entity_poly.type
_entity_poly.pdbx_seq_one_letter_code
_entity_poly.pdbx_strand_id
1 'polypeptide(L)'
;MRLSTAVVSYRRWNELATAFLQTKRGRRLRVGLLGLTVVTYPLVSLLTNGPLVDLSFPLRYSVEKLPERLQTIADEEYARFLETEMRVPKDAVVTHHLGKSIGEYETLASGSLGVRTGLHLAVPFHVSFKNVDEALEYFRKNNVHHIDTLGVKVPVEWDTTVGKELVSTLVLSDDALRFIFLRDLYAHDGYAALAQRSISWSSWTAFTSLFTYWLHKSSKLLGGTAMSFVTLYVIFVSAAWYANRQWDYLYRYVTDVHADSVAARSSFGHCEGGKEWYWKQLKQFRIIRDISSDLKPKIKPSGDVRGIPTPVIIRFDHLKDLNEEDDDLKQVVVGDD
;
A
#
# COMPACT_ATOMS: atom_id res chain seq x y z
N MET A 1 20.57 11.82 51.65
CA MET A 1 19.57 12.43 50.75
C MET A 1 18.82 11.30 50.05
N ARG A 2 17.71 10.82 50.63
CA ARG A 2 16.91 9.71 50.06
C ARG A 2 15.86 10.34 49.15
N LEU A 3 16.00 10.17 47.84
CA LEU A 3 14.94 10.45 46.88
C LEU A 3 13.81 9.45 47.15
N SER A 4 12.74 9.90 47.81
CA SER A 4 11.51 9.12 47.92
C SER A 4 10.85 9.11 46.54
N THR A 5 10.97 8.00 45.83
CA THR A 5 10.08 7.64 44.71
C THR A 5 8.69 7.41 45.29
N ALA A 6 7.94 8.50 45.45
CA ALA A 6 6.53 8.42 45.79
C ALA A 6 5.82 7.74 44.62
N VAL A 7 5.48 6.47 44.79
CA VAL A 7 4.53 5.76 43.93
C VAL A 7 3.21 6.52 44.08
N VAL A 8 2.90 7.39 43.11
CA VAL A 8 1.66 8.14 43.09
C VAL A 8 0.54 7.11 42.96
N SER A 9 -0.30 6.98 43.99
CA SER A 9 -1.45 6.08 43.92
C SER A 9 -2.40 6.54 42.81
N TYR A 10 -2.94 5.58 42.05
CA TYR A 10 -3.86 5.82 40.93
C TYR A 10 -4.96 6.85 41.27
N ARG A 11 -5.55 6.71 42.46
CA ARG A 11 -6.61 7.60 42.94
C ARG A 11 -6.14 9.05 43.08
N ARG A 12 -4.95 9.25 43.68
CA ARG A 12 -4.35 10.58 43.88
C ARG A 12 -3.97 11.23 42.55
N TRP A 13 -3.46 10.45 41.59
CA TRP A 13 -3.18 10.95 40.24
C TRP A 13 -4.48 11.39 39.55
N ASN A 14 -5.52 10.55 39.55
CA ASN A 14 -6.77 10.86 38.85
C ASN A 14 -7.46 12.11 39.44
N GLU A 15 -7.44 12.28 40.76
CA GLU A 15 -8.00 13.47 41.43
C GLU A 15 -7.25 14.75 41.03
N LEU A 16 -5.91 14.75 41.10
CA LEU A 16 -5.07 15.89 40.71
C LEU A 16 -5.23 16.22 39.21
N ALA A 17 -5.23 15.21 38.35
CA ALA A 17 -5.40 15.36 36.91
C ALA A 17 -6.81 15.88 36.58
N THR A 18 -7.84 15.38 37.25
CA THR A 18 -9.23 15.84 37.07
C THR A 18 -9.36 17.32 37.43
N ALA A 19 -8.81 17.72 38.59
CA ALA A 19 -8.80 19.12 39.00
C ALA A 19 -8.09 20.01 37.98
N PHE A 20 -6.93 19.57 37.46
CA PHE A 20 -6.22 20.29 36.41
C PHE A 20 -7.06 20.42 35.11
N LEU A 21 -7.71 19.35 34.66
CA LEU A 21 -8.50 19.35 33.42
C LEU A 21 -9.69 20.31 33.46
N GLN A 22 -10.22 20.60 34.66
CA GLN A 22 -11.29 21.58 34.87
C GLN A 22 -10.80 23.04 34.75
N THR A 23 -9.50 23.30 34.87
CA THR A 23 -8.94 24.66 34.70
C THR A 23 -9.00 25.14 33.25
N LYS A 24 -8.84 26.46 33.04
CA LYS A 24 -8.69 27.05 31.69
C LYS A 24 -7.53 26.41 30.91
N ARG A 25 -6.40 26.11 31.57
CA ARG A 25 -5.24 25.47 30.96
C ARG A 25 -5.52 24.01 30.59
N GLY A 26 -6.17 23.25 31.47
CA GLY A 26 -6.58 21.87 31.19
C GLY A 26 -7.62 21.76 30.07
N ARG A 27 -8.52 22.73 29.94
CA ARG A 27 -9.43 22.84 28.78
C ARG A 27 -8.65 23.09 27.48
N ARG A 28 -7.69 24.02 27.48
CA ARG A 28 -6.83 24.27 26.31
C ARG A 28 -6.01 23.04 25.93
N LEU A 29 -5.49 22.31 26.92
CA LEU A 29 -4.76 21.07 26.67
C LEU A 29 -5.65 20.02 25.97
N ARG A 30 -6.87 19.80 26.45
CA ARG A 30 -7.81 18.84 25.82
C ARG A 30 -8.12 19.22 24.38
N VAL A 31 -8.48 20.48 24.14
CA VAL A 31 -8.77 20.97 22.79
C VAL A 31 -7.53 20.89 21.90
N GLY A 32 -6.36 21.25 22.43
CA GLY A 32 -5.08 21.16 21.72
C GLY A 32 -4.73 19.73 21.36
N LEU A 33 -4.89 18.77 22.27
CA LEU A 33 -4.66 17.34 22.02
C LEU A 33 -5.59 16.84 20.90
N LEU A 34 -6.90 17.06 21.03
CA LEU A 34 -7.88 16.64 20.04
C LEU A 34 -7.61 17.28 18.66
N GLY A 35 -7.33 18.58 18.64
CA GLY A 35 -6.98 19.29 17.41
C GLY A 35 -5.70 18.74 16.78
N LEU A 36 -4.67 18.46 17.59
CA LEU A 36 -3.42 17.86 17.12
C LEU A 36 -3.65 16.48 16.51
N THR A 37 -4.50 15.64 17.13
CA THR A 37 -4.86 14.32 16.59
C THR A 37 -5.48 14.41 15.19
N VAL A 38 -6.32 15.43 14.95
CA VAL A 38 -6.95 15.66 13.64
C VAL A 38 -5.91 16.05 12.58
N VAL A 39 -4.99 16.97 12.91
CA VAL A 39 -4.12 17.58 11.90
C VAL A 39 -2.77 16.88 11.70
N THR A 40 -2.29 16.09 12.66
CA THR A 40 -0.90 15.56 12.60
C THR A 40 -0.72 14.58 11.43
N TYR A 41 -1.57 13.56 11.34
CA TYR A 41 -1.48 12.57 10.27
C TYR A 41 -1.62 13.18 8.85
N PRO A 42 -2.65 13.99 8.53
CA PRO A 42 -2.78 14.56 7.19
C PRO A 42 -1.62 15.49 6.86
N LEU A 43 -1.14 16.29 7.83
CA LEU A 43 -0.01 17.20 7.60
C LEU A 43 1.27 16.43 7.28
N VAL A 44 1.62 15.41 8.08
CA VAL A 44 2.80 14.57 7.82
C VAL A 44 2.65 13.84 6.49
N SER A 45 1.51 13.20 6.25
CA SER A 45 1.24 12.43 5.03
C SER A 45 1.32 13.29 3.77
N LEU A 46 0.68 14.47 3.75
CA LEU A 46 0.69 15.37 2.60
C LEU A 46 2.09 15.96 2.35
N LEU A 47 2.85 16.26 3.41
CA LEU A 47 4.22 16.74 3.26
C LEU A 47 5.13 15.65 2.68
N THR A 48 5.11 14.44 3.24
CA THR A 48 5.98 13.34 2.79
C THR A 48 5.59 12.81 1.42
N ASN A 49 4.30 12.75 1.09
CA ASN A 49 3.85 12.23 -0.19
C ASN A 49 3.70 13.34 -1.26
N GLY A 50 3.89 14.62 -0.91
CA GLY A 50 3.81 15.76 -1.83
C GLY A 50 5.15 16.50 -1.90
N PRO A 51 5.28 17.71 -1.32
CA PRO A 51 6.48 18.56 -1.47
C PRO A 51 7.81 17.93 -1.08
N LEU A 52 7.81 16.94 -0.19
CA LEU A 52 9.02 16.25 0.28
C LEU A 52 9.12 14.82 -0.29
N VAL A 53 8.41 14.48 -1.36
CA VAL A 53 8.41 13.12 -1.90
C VAL A 53 9.80 12.71 -2.41
N ASP A 54 10.52 13.62 -3.08
CA ASP A 54 11.89 13.38 -3.57
C ASP A 54 12.87 13.00 -2.46
N LEU A 55 12.70 13.59 -1.27
CA LEU A 55 13.51 13.31 -0.10
C LEU A 55 13.00 12.09 0.67
N SER A 56 11.68 12.01 0.89
CA SER A 56 11.10 11.02 1.78
C SER A 56 10.93 9.64 1.13
N PHE A 57 10.83 9.56 -0.19
CA PHE A 57 10.64 8.29 -0.89
C PHE A 57 11.89 7.41 -0.79
N PRO A 58 13.11 7.88 -1.14
CA PRO A 58 14.33 7.09 -0.99
C PRO A 58 14.73 6.83 0.47
N LEU A 59 14.24 7.66 1.41
CA LEU A 59 14.44 7.43 2.85
C LEU A 59 13.51 6.34 3.40
N ARG A 60 12.29 6.20 2.85
CA ARG A 60 11.31 5.20 3.27
C ARG A 60 11.51 3.87 2.57
N TYR A 61 11.94 3.89 1.32
CA TYR A 61 12.05 2.72 0.47
C TYR A 61 13.49 2.59 -0.04
N SER A 62 14.04 1.38 0.07
CA SER A 62 15.38 1.08 -0.43
C SER A 62 15.33 0.90 -1.94
N VAL A 63 15.67 1.96 -2.67
CA VAL A 63 15.49 2.03 -4.12
C VAL A 63 16.78 2.36 -4.87
N GLU A 64 16.79 2.06 -6.16
CA GLU A 64 17.81 2.45 -7.13
C GLU A 64 17.21 2.87 -8.47
N LYS A 65 18.06 3.39 -9.36
CA LYS A 65 17.64 3.82 -10.68
C LYS A 65 17.13 2.63 -11.50
N LEU A 66 16.03 2.83 -12.21
CA LEU A 66 15.46 1.82 -13.08
C LEU A 66 16.46 1.45 -14.21
N PRO A 67 16.72 0.15 -14.46
CA PRO A 67 17.53 -0.32 -15.58
C PRO A 67 17.00 0.13 -16.94
N GLU A 68 17.89 0.33 -17.91
CA GLU A 68 17.54 0.89 -19.24
C GLU A 68 16.40 0.15 -19.94
N ARG A 69 16.41 -1.19 -19.96
CA ARG A 69 15.31 -1.99 -20.54
C ARG A 69 13.95 -1.63 -19.93
N LEU A 70 13.90 -1.54 -18.60
CA LEU A 70 12.67 -1.25 -17.88
C LEU A 70 12.27 0.22 -18.06
N GLN A 71 13.24 1.13 -18.14
CA GLN A 71 13.00 2.53 -18.44
C GLN A 71 12.35 2.71 -19.81
N THR A 72 12.82 2.01 -20.84
CA THR A 72 12.20 2.05 -22.18
C THR A 72 10.74 1.62 -22.13
N ILE A 73 10.42 0.50 -21.47
CA ILE A 73 9.05 0.02 -21.34
C ILE A 73 8.20 1.02 -20.54
N ALA A 74 8.73 1.56 -19.45
CA ALA A 74 8.03 2.55 -18.62
C ALA A 74 7.73 3.84 -19.40
N ASP A 75 8.66 4.32 -20.22
CA ASP A 75 8.50 5.53 -21.03
C ASP A 75 7.46 5.31 -22.15
N GLU A 76 7.43 4.12 -22.76
CA GLU A 76 6.42 3.74 -23.75
C GLU A 76 5.01 3.70 -23.16
N GLU A 77 4.84 3.07 -22.00
CA GLU A 77 3.53 3.00 -21.34
C GLU A 77 3.10 4.33 -20.73
N TYR A 78 4.05 5.15 -20.29
CA TYR A 78 3.78 6.54 -19.92
C TYR A 78 3.31 7.37 -21.11
N ALA A 79 3.94 7.24 -22.28
CA ALA A 79 3.50 7.93 -23.49
C ALA A 79 2.09 7.48 -23.92
N ARG A 80 1.81 6.16 -23.85
CA ARG A 80 0.47 5.62 -24.08
C ARG A 80 -0.55 6.23 -23.12
N PHE A 81 -0.24 6.26 -21.83
CA PHE A 81 -1.11 6.85 -20.81
C PHE A 81 -1.42 8.33 -21.12
N LEU A 82 -0.40 9.12 -21.47
CA LEU A 82 -0.60 10.52 -21.83
C LEU A 82 -1.49 10.69 -23.06
N GLU A 83 -1.31 9.86 -24.08
CA GLU A 83 -2.12 9.87 -25.29
C GLU A 83 -3.59 9.54 -24.99
N THR A 84 -3.84 8.43 -24.28
CA THR A 84 -5.17 7.96 -23.91
C THR A 84 -5.92 8.97 -23.04
N GLU A 85 -5.25 9.54 -22.04
CA GLU A 85 -5.85 10.49 -21.10
C GLU A 85 -5.81 11.94 -21.62
N MET A 86 -5.30 12.18 -22.84
CA MET A 86 -5.11 13.50 -23.45
C MET A 86 -4.35 14.47 -22.54
N ARG A 87 -3.27 13.99 -21.92
CA ARG A 87 -2.44 14.74 -20.98
C ARG A 87 -1.13 15.19 -21.59
N VAL A 88 -0.54 16.18 -20.94
CA VAL A 88 0.80 16.67 -21.26
C VAL A 88 1.76 16.33 -20.12
N PRO A 89 3.06 16.12 -20.39
CA PRO A 89 4.01 15.63 -19.38
C PRO A 89 4.10 16.48 -18.11
N LYS A 90 3.92 17.80 -18.24
CA LYS A 90 3.92 18.74 -17.10
C LYS A 90 2.77 18.51 -16.10
N ASP A 91 1.70 17.84 -16.52
CA ASP A 91 0.49 17.62 -15.72
C ASP A 91 0.45 16.21 -15.11
N ALA A 92 1.38 15.33 -15.47
CA ALA A 92 1.48 13.96 -14.97
C ALA A 92 2.96 13.57 -14.79
N VAL A 93 3.60 14.10 -13.76
CA VAL A 93 5.03 13.83 -13.48
C VAL A 93 5.16 12.47 -12.80
N VAL A 94 6.01 11.59 -13.33
CA VAL A 94 6.29 10.27 -12.76
C VAL A 94 7.79 10.01 -12.68
N THR A 95 8.23 9.40 -11.58
CA THR A 95 9.61 8.92 -11.41
C THR A 95 9.58 7.44 -11.05
N HIS A 96 10.19 6.62 -11.90
CA HIS A 96 10.31 5.18 -11.68
C HIS A 96 11.65 4.83 -11.03
N HIS A 97 11.58 3.87 -10.12
CA HIS A 97 12.70 3.30 -9.38
C HIS A 97 12.60 1.78 -9.40
N LEU A 98 13.72 1.11 -9.16
CA LEU A 98 13.76 -0.32 -8.86
C LEU A 98 13.90 -0.51 -7.34
N GLY A 99 13.04 -1.33 -6.74
CA GLY A 99 13.21 -1.75 -5.35
C GLY A 99 14.45 -2.64 -5.20
N LYS A 100 15.10 -2.62 -4.04
CA LYS A 100 16.30 -3.44 -3.78
C LYS A 100 16.02 -4.79 -3.12
N SER A 101 14.79 -4.99 -2.63
CA SER A 101 14.42 -6.21 -1.91
C SER A 101 13.76 -7.22 -2.84
N ILE A 102 14.28 -8.45 -2.86
CA ILE A 102 13.67 -9.58 -3.58
C ILE A 102 12.29 -9.93 -3.00
N GLY A 103 12.08 -9.65 -1.71
CA GLY A 103 10.85 -9.98 -1.01
C GLY A 103 9.67 -9.04 -1.29
N GLU A 104 9.91 -7.92 -1.96
CA GLU A 104 8.86 -7.04 -2.46
C GLU A 104 8.21 -7.67 -3.69
N TYR A 105 6.87 -7.62 -3.72
CA TYR A 105 6.05 -8.33 -4.71
C TYR A 105 5.01 -7.43 -5.38
N GLU A 106 4.80 -6.21 -4.88
CA GLU A 106 3.96 -5.19 -5.50
C GLU A 106 4.76 -3.89 -5.59
N THR A 107 4.38 -3.03 -6.54
CA THR A 107 4.97 -1.70 -6.69
C THR A 107 4.69 -0.87 -5.45
N LEU A 108 5.73 -0.25 -4.91
CA LEU A 108 5.60 0.73 -3.84
C LEU A 108 5.42 2.13 -4.43
N ALA A 109 4.42 2.86 -3.95
CA ALA A 109 4.05 4.15 -4.51
C ALA A 109 3.97 5.26 -3.45
N SER A 110 4.31 6.48 -3.86
CA SER A 110 4.10 7.71 -3.09
C SER A 110 3.86 8.88 -4.02
N GLY A 111 2.97 9.79 -3.64
CA GLY A 111 2.55 10.87 -4.52
C GLY A 111 1.37 10.50 -5.40
N SER A 112 1.19 11.27 -6.45
CA SER A 112 0.08 11.12 -7.40
C SER A 112 0.38 11.94 -8.65
N LEU A 113 -0.15 11.53 -9.79
CA LEU A 113 -0.06 12.31 -11.04
C LEU A 113 -0.83 13.64 -10.93
N GLY A 114 -1.83 13.73 -10.06
CA GLY A 114 -2.63 14.95 -9.83
C GLY A 114 -1.93 16.08 -9.06
N VAL A 115 -0.63 15.95 -8.74
CA VAL A 115 0.15 17.00 -8.06
C VAL A 115 1.47 17.27 -8.78
N ARG A 116 1.98 18.50 -8.68
CA ARG A 116 3.21 18.94 -9.36
C ARG A 116 4.48 18.18 -8.94
N THR A 117 4.50 17.67 -7.72
CA THR A 117 5.62 16.86 -7.20
C THR A 117 5.61 15.45 -7.78
N GLY A 118 4.53 15.07 -8.46
CA GLY A 118 4.43 13.83 -9.20
C GLY A 118 4.24 12.59 -8.35
N LEU A 119 4.36 11.46 -9.04
CA LEU A 119 4.24 10.11 -8.55
C LEU A 119 5.61 9.43 -8.55
N HIS A 120 5.98 8.81 -7.44
CA HIS A 120 7.16 7.96 -7.32
C HIS A 120 6.72 6.51 -7.22
N LEU A 121 7.25 5.67 -8.10
CA LEU A 121 6.96 4.24 -8.17
C LEU A 121 8.27 3.46 -8.01
N ALA A 122 8.29 2.47 -7.13
CA ALA A 122 9.38 1.51 -7.02
C ALA A 122 8.83 0.12 -7.38
N VAL A 123 9.16 -0.33 -8.58
CA VAL A 123 8.75 -1.67 -9.05
C VAL A 123 9.56 -2.75 -8.34
N PRO A 124 9.01 -3.95 -8.13
CA PRO A 124 9.70 -5.02 -7.41
C PRO A 124 11.07 -5.38 -8.02
N PHE A 125 12.07 -5.67 -7.20
CA PHE A 125 13.44 -5.97 -7.66
C PHE A 125 13.49 -7.05 -8.76
N HIS A 126 12.67 -8.09 -8.60
CA HIS A 126 12.71 -9.26 -9.47
C HIS A 126 12.29 -8.97 -10.92
N VAL A 127 11.57 -7.87 -11.18
CA VAL A 127 11.18 -7.48 -12.54
C VAL A 127 12.39 -7.11 -13.42
N SER A 128 13.57 -6.90 -12.81
CA SER A 128 14.83 -6.66 -13.52
C SER A 128 15.30 -7.85 -14.35
N PHE A 129 15.01 -9.08 -13.91
CA PHE A 129 15.48 -10.30 -14.58
C PHE A 129 14.83 -10.50 -15.94
N LYS A 130 15.61 -10.80 -16.97
CA LYS A 130 15.11 -11.10 -18.32
C LYS A 130 14.74 -12.57 -18.49
N ASN A 131 15.45 -13.46 -17.82
CA ASN A 131 15.24 -14.89 -17.92
C ASN A 131 15.67 -15.62 -16.62
N VAL A 132 15.31 -16.89 -16.55
CA VAL A 132 15.56 -17.75 -15.37
C VAL A 132 17.05 -17.95 -15.12
N ASP A 133 17.86 -18.06 -16.17
CA ASP A 133 19.30 -18.29 -16.05
C ASP A 133 20.01 -17.08 -15.43
N GLU A 134 19.65 -15.87 -15.87
CA GLU A 134 20.15 -14.61 -15.31
C GLU A 134 19.79 -14.49 -13.83
N ALA A 135 18.54 -14.81 -13.46
CA ALA A 135 18.11 -14.78 -12.07
C ALA A 135 18.87 -15.81 -11.21
N LEU A 136 19.04 -17.05 -11.69
CA LEU A 136 19.82 -18.08 -11.00
C LEU A 136 21.30 -17.68 -10.85
N GLU A 137 21.90 -17.12 -11.90
CA GLU A 137 23.27 -16.62 -11.85
C GLU A 137 23.42 -15.50 -10.81
N TYR A 138 22.48 -14.56 -10.78
CA TYR A 138 22.45 -13.50 -9.78
C TYR A 138 22.40 -14.07 -8.36
N PHE A 139 21.50 -15.02 -8.07
CA PHE A 139 21.37 -15.59 -6.73
C PHE A 139 22.64 -16.34 -6.29
N ARG A 140 23.27 -17.09 -7.21
CA ARG A 140 24.55 -17.78 -6.95
C ARG A 140 25.68 -16.80 -6.67
N LYS A 141 25.86 -15.80 -7.54
CA LYS A 141 26.96 -14.82 -7.45
C LYS A 141 26.88 -13.96 -6.19
N ASN A 142 25.67 -13.58 -5.79
CA ASN A 142 25.42 -12.77 -4.60
C ASN A 142 25.22 -13.59 -3.33
N ASN A 143 25.38 -14.92 -3.41
CA ASN A 143 25.25 -15.83 -2.27
C ASN A 143 23.92 -15.64 -1.52
N VAL A 144 22.84 -15.42 -2.27
CA VAL A 144 21.49 -15.24 -1.71
C VAL A 144 21.02 -16.61 -1.27
N HIS A 145 20.71 -16.80 0.01
CA HIS A 145 20.20 -18.09 0.53
C HIS A 145 18.83 -17.97 1.17
N HIS A 146 18.27 -16.76 1.16
CA HIS A 146 16.94 -16.50 1.71
C HIS A 146 16.24 -15.37 0.98
N ILE A 147 14.91 -15.38 1.05
CA ILE A 147 14.05 -14.26 0.66
C ILE A 147 13.33 -13.75 1.91
N ASP A 148 13.39 -12.44 2.14
CA ASP A 148 12.65 -11.77 3.22
C ASP A 148 11.19 -11.53 2.81
N THR A 149 10.29 -12.47 3.11
CA THR A 149 8.87 -12.36 2.76
C THR A 149 8.01 -12.12 4.00
N LEU A 150 7.25 -11.01 4.03
CA LEU A 150 6.33 -10.67 5.13
C LEU A 150 7.00 -10.73 6.53
N GLY A 151 8.27 -10.33 6.61
CA GLY A 151 9.08 -10.34 7.83
C GLY A 151 9.60 -11.73 8.25
N VAL A 152 9.59 -12.70 7.35
CA VAL A 152 10.14 -14.05 7.55
C VAL A 152 11.28 -14.27 6.57
N LYS A 153 12.43 -14.73 7.08
CA LYS A 153 13.57 -15.18 6.26
C LYS A 153 13.31 -16.60 5.77
N VAL A 154 12.88 -16.72 4.52
CA VAL A 154 12.55 -18.01 3.91
C VAL A 154 13.82 -18.58 3.28
N PRO A 155 14.36 -19.71 3.76
CA PRO A 155 15.56 -20.30 3.18
C PRO A 155 15.25 -20.85 1.79
N VAL A 156 16.10 -20.60 0.79
CA VAL A 156 15.88 -21.08 -0.58
C VAL A 156 17.12 -21.77 -1.11
N GLU A 157 16.93 -23.00 -1.59
CA GLU A 157 17.95 -23.78 -2.29
C GLU A 157 17.70 -23.73 -3.80
N TRP A 158 18.40 -22.85 -4.52
CA TRP A 158 18.15 -22.53 -5.92
C TRP A 158 18.37 -23.68 -6.90
N ASP A 159 19.26 -24.62 -6.56
CA ASP A 159 19.61 -25.74 -7.44
C ASP A 159 18.57 -26.88 -7.41
N THR A 160 17.58 -26.81 -6.51
CA THR A 160 16.48 -27.77 -6.42
C THR A 160 15.38 -27.51 -7.45
N THR A 161 14.51 -28.50 -7.67
CA THR A 161 13.32 -28.32 -8.53
C THR A 161 12.41 -27.20 -8.02
N VAL A 162 12.18 -27.16 -6.70
CA VAL A 162 11.39 -26.11 -6.03
C VAL A 162 12.05 -24.74 -6.18
N GLY A 163 13.37 -24.66 -6.02
CA GLY A 163 14.14 -23.43 -6.22
C GLY A 163 14.02 -22.90 -7.65
N LYS A 164 14.22 -23.76 -8.66
CA LYS A 164 14.06 -23.38 -10.07
C LYS A 164 12.62 -22.96 -10.40
N GLU A 165 11.64 -23.64 -9.82
CA GLU A 165 10.23 -23.28 -9.97
C GLU A 165 9.93 -21.90 -9.35
N LEU A 166 10.48 -21.60 -8.18
CA LEU A 166 10.39 -20.28 -7.55
C LEU A 166 11.05 -19.20 -8.41
N VAL A 167 12.23 -19.46 -8.99
CA VAL A 167 12.87 -18.48 -9.89
C VAL A 167 12.02 -18.23 -11.13
N SER A 168 11.35 -19.24 -11.67
CA SER A 168 10.47 -19.04 -12.82
C SER A 168 9.30 -18.07 -12.56
N THR A 169 8.89 -17.89 -11.30
CA THR A 169 7.87 -16.90 -10.93
C THR A 169 8.42 -15.48 -10.77
N LEU A 170 9.74 -15.32 -10.67
CA LEU A 170 10.40 -14.02 -10.49
C LEU A 170 10.74 -13.33 -11.82
N VAL A 171 10.63 -14.04 -12.94
CA VAL A 171 10.88 -13.52 -14.28
C VAL A 171 9.55 -13.20 -14.93
N LEU A 172 9.44 -12.07 -15.63
CA LEU A 172 8.22 -11.62 -16.30
C LEU A 172 8.45 -11.38 -17.79
N SER A 173 7.42 -11.62 -18.60
CA SER A 173 7.41 -11.16 -20.00
C SER A 173 7.36 -9.64 -20.10
N ASP A 174 7.72 -9.09 -21.26
CA ASP A 174 7.59 -7.67 -21.52
C ASP A 174 6.12 -7.20 -21.46
N ASP A 175 5.16 -8.05 -21.84
CA ASP A 175 3.73 -7.78 -21.73
C ASP A 175 3.28 -7.62 -20.28
N ALA A 176 3.78 -8.47 -19.37
CA ALA A 176 3.54 -8.33 -17.94
C ALA A 176 4.16 -7.04 -17.38
N LEU A 177 5.34 -6.66 -17.84
CA LEU A 177 5.99 -5.41 -17.46
C LEU A 177 5.19 -4.18 -17.94
N ARG A 178 4.71 -4.20 -19.20
CA ARG A 178 3.85 -3.15 -19.75
C ARG A 178 2.57 -2.99 -18.92
N PHE A 179 1.91 -4.11 -18.60
CA PHE A 179 0.74 -4.12 -17.74
C PHE A 179 1.03 -3.46 -16.38
N ILE A 180 2.13 -3.82 -15.71
CA ILE A 180 2.49 -3.26 -14.39
C ILE A 180 2.66 -1.74 -14.48
N PHE A 181 3.45 -1.25 -15.43
CA PHE A 181 3.71 0.18 -15.57
C PHE A 181 2.44 0.96 -15.86
N LEU A 182 1.60 0.50 -16.79
CA LEU A 182 0.37 1.20 -17.14
C LEU A 182 -0.66 1.17 -16.00
N ARG A 183 -0.82 0.02 -15.34
CA ARG A 183 -1.68 -0.15 -14.16
C ARG A 183 -1.29 0.83 -13.05
N ASP A 184 0.00 0.98 -12.78
CA ASP A 184 0.49 1.83 -11.69
C ASP A 184 0.18 3.32 -11.93
N LEU A 185 0.19 3.76 -13.19
CA LEU A 185 -0.25 5.11 -13.55
C LEU A 185 -1.74 5.29 -13.24
N TYR A 186 -2.60 4.37 -13.70
CA TYR A 186 -4.04 4.41 -13.43
C TYR A 186 -4.40 4.30 -11.94
N ALA A 187 -3.67 3.48 -11.18
CA ALA A 187 -3.88 3.33 -9.74
C ALA A 187 -3.55 4.60 -8.93
N HIS A 188 -2.77 5.52 -9.51
CA HIS A 188 -2.25 6.70 -8.81
C HIS A 188 -2.55 8.04 -9.52
N ASP A 189 -3.44 7.99 -10.50
CA ASP A 189 -3.70 9.11 -11.38
C ASP A 189 -4.29 10.33 -10.67
N GLY A 190 -5.35 10.13 -9.88
CA GLY A 190 -6.07 11.22 -9.23
C GLY A 190 -5.46 11.68 -7.90
N TYR A 191 -5.72 12.94 -7.52
CA TYR A 191 -5.34 13.51 -6.21
C TYR A 191 -5.83 12.67 -5.01
N ALA A 192 -6.93 11.94 -5.19
CA ALA A 192 -7.45 11.01 -4.19
C ALA A 192 -6.43 9.91 -3.82
N ALA A 193 -5.59 9.45 -4.76
CA ALA A 193 -4.55 8.45 -4.48
C ALA A 193 -3.53 8.93 -3.43
N LEU A 194 -3.33 10.25 -3.33
CA LEU A 194 -2.49 10.91 -2.35
C LEU A 194 -3.26 11.24 -1.05
N ALA A 195 -4.45 11.83 -1.18
CA ALA A 195 -5.09 12.55 -0.08
C ALA A 195 -6.21 11.76 0.62
N GLN A 196 -6.74 10.69 0.02
CA GLN A 196 -7.95 10.02 0.52
C GLN A 196 -7.83 9.55 1.97
N ARG A 197 -6.72 8.90 2.32
CA ARG A 197 -6.47 8.42 3.68
C ARG A 197 -6.28 9.58 4.68
N SER A 198 -5.67 10.67 4.23
CA SER A 198 -5.49 11.89 5.04
C SER A 198 -6.83 12.60 5.31
N ILE A 199 -7.68 12.69 4.29
CA ILE A 199 -9.03 13.26 4.38
C ILE A 199 -9.90 12.38 5.29
N SER A 200 -9.90 11.07 5.07
CA SER A 200 -10.66 10.11 5.87
C SER A 200 -10.22 10.14 7.34
N TRP A 201 -8.92 10.17 7.63
CA TRP A 201 -8.40 10.34 8.99
C TRP A 201 -8.94 11.62 9.64
N SER A 202 -8.84 12.75 8.94
CA SER A 202 -9.29 14.05 9.46
C SER A 202 -10.77 14.03 9.79
N SER A 203 -11.59 13.44 8.91
CA SER A 203 -13.03 13.29 9.12
C SER A 203 -13.34 12.42 10.34
N TRP A 204 -12.82 11.20 10.40
CA TRP A 204 -13.07 10.28 11.51
C TRP A 204 -12.57 10.82 12.84
N THR A 205 -11.37 11.42 12.87
CA THR A 205 -10.80 12.01 14.09
C THR A 205 -11.52 13.29 14.51
N ALA A 206 -12.04 14.09 13.60
CA ALA A 206 -12.86 15.26 13.95
C ALA A 206 -14.15 14.84 14.65
N PHE A 207 -14.90 13.89 14.07
CA PHE A 207 -16.12 13.37 14.69
C PHE A 207 -15.84 12.75 16.05
N THR A 208 -14.88 11.83 16.13
CA THR A 208 -14.54 11.13 17.36
C THR A 208 -13.97 12.07 18.43
N SER A 209 -13.27 13.15 18.04
CA SER A 209 -12.84 14.22 18.95
C SER A 209 -14.01 15.02 19.52
N LEU A 210 -15.00 15.37 18.68
CA LEU A 210 -16.22 16.04 19.13
C LEU A 210 -16.99 15.16 20.13
N PHE A 211 -17.15 13.87 19.84
CA PHE A 211 -17.80 12.91 20.74
C PHE A 211 -17.00 12.73 22.04
N THR A 212 -15.68 12.63 21.97
CA THR A 212 -14.81 12.54 23.15
C THR A 212 -15.02 13.75 24.06
N TYR A 213 -15.00 14.97 23.49
CA TYR A 213 -15.19 16.19 24.24
C TYR A 213 -16.62 16.30 24.82
N TRP A 214 -17.64 15.98 24.01
CA TRP A 214 -19.03 16.06 24.42
C TRP A 214 -19.38 15.01 25.49
N LEU A 215 -19.05 13.73 25.30
CA LEU A 215 -19.36 12.67 26.28
C LEU A 215 -18.60 12.83 27.59
N HIS A 216 -17.35 13.28 27.53
CA HIS A 216 -16.58 13.58 28.72
C HIS A 216 -17.21 14.72 29.54
N LYS A 217 -17.83 15.72 28.88
CA LYS A 217 -18.44 16.88 29.56
C LYS A 217 -19.90 16.65 29.96
N SER A 218 -20.67 15.95 29.13
CA SER A 218 -22.13 15.85 29.23
C SER A 218 -22.60 14.60 29.96
N SER A 219 -21.82 13.52 29.98
CA SER A 219 -22.29 12.28 30.60
C SER A 219 -22.16 12.36 32.13
N LYS A 220 -23.32 12.35 32.82
CA LYS A 220 -23.38 12.05 34.26
C LYS A 220 -22.79 10.67 34.59
N LEU A 221 -22.65 9.79 33.58
CA LEU A 221 -22.15 8.42 33.68
C LEU A 221 -20.63 8.30 33.89
N LEU A 222 -19.83 9.26 33.42
CA LEU A 222 -18.36 9.16 33.46
C LEU A 222 -17.67 10.28 34.28
N GLY A 223 -18.47 11.07 34.99
CA GLY A 223 -18.03 12.00 36.04
C GLY A 223 -17.06 13.10 35.63
N GLY A 224 -16.81 13.32 34.33
CA GLY A 224 -15.88 14.35 33.84
C GLY A 224 -14.45 14.22 34.38
N THR A 225 -14.04 13.02 34.78
CA THR A 225 -12.71 12.75 35.34
C THR A 225 -11.62 12.66 34.28
N ALA A 226 -10.35 12.80 34.69
CA ALA A 226 -9.22 12.58 33.79
C ALA A 226 -9.21 11.17 33.20
N MET A 227 -9.52 10.16 34.01
CA MET A 227 -9.66 8.79 33.52
C MET A 227 -10.78 8.64 32.50
N SER A 228 -11.93 9.30 32.68
CA SER A 228 -12.96 9.23 31.64
C SER A 228 -12.54 9.90 30.33
N PHE A 229 -11.82 11.02 30.39
CA PHE A 229 -11.26 11.63 29.19
C PHE A 229 -10.29 10.69 28.47
N VAL A 230 -9.34 10.08 29.21
CA VAL A 230 -8.34 9.16 28.63
C VAL A 230 -9.03 7.93 28.04
N THR A 231 -9.94 7.30 28.77
CA THR A 231 -10.67 6.12 28.29
C THR A 231 -11.48 6.43 27.04
N LEU A 232 -12.25 7.52 27.05
CA LEU A 232 -13.02 7.94 25.88
C LEU A 232 -12.10 8.24 24.69
N TYR A 233 -11.02 8.99 24.91
CA TYR A 233 -10.06 9.33 23.86
C TYR A 233 -9.46 8.08 23.22
N VAL A 234 -8.98 7.11 24.01
CA VAL A 234 -8.41 5.86 23.50
C VAL A 234 -9.44 5.06 22.69
N ILE A 235 -10.67 4.91 23.20
CA ILE A 235 -11.74 4.18 22.49
C ILE A 235 -12.06 4.86 21.16
N PHE A 236 -12.27 6.17 21.18
CA PHE A 236 -12.71 6.93 20.02
C PHE A 236 -11.61 7.09 18.96
N VAL A 237 -10.36 7.28 19.37
CA VAL A 237 -9.23 7.28 18.43
C VAL A 237 -9.00 5.90 17.83
N SER A 238 -9.17 4.82 18.61
CA SER A 238 -9.08 3.45 18.08
C SER A 238 -10.19 3.17 17.06
N ALA A 239 -11.42 3.62 17.32
CA ALA A 239 -12.53 3.55 16.38
C ALA A 239 -12.25 4.36 15.11
N ALA A 240 -11.71 5.59 15.23
CA ALA A 240 -11.32 6.40 14.09
C ALA A 240 -10.22 5.74 13.25
N TRP A 241 -9.21 5.14 13.90
CA TRP A 241 -8.15 4.41 13.22
C TRP A 241 -8.71 3.20 12.46
N TYR A 242 -9.58 2.41 13.08
CA TYR A 242 -10.23 1.27 12.45
C TYR A 242 -11.07 1.70 11.24
N ALA A 243 -11.94 2.71 11.42
CA ALA A 243 -12.80 3.22 10.34
C ALA A 243 -11.99 3.80 9.18
N ASN A 244 -10.94 4.58 9.48
CA ASN A 244 -10.01 5.09 8.47
C ASN A 244 -9.31 3.96 7.70
N ARG A 245 -8.89 2.89 8.39
CA ARG A 245 -8.26 1.73 7.75
C ARG A 245 -9.24 0.98 6.84
N GLN A 246 -10.47 0.75 7.26
CA GLN A 246 -11.48 0.09 6.41
C GLN A 246 -11.83 0.93 5.18
N TRP A 247 -11.92 2.26 5.35
CA TRP A 247 -12.14 3.18 4.24
C TRP A 247 -10.98 3.17 3.24
N ASP A 248 -9.74 3.18 3.73
CA ASP A 248 -8.53 3.06 2.90
C ASP A 248 -8.52 1.74 2.13
N TYR A 249 -8.92 0.63 2.78
CA TYR A 249 -8.98 -0.68 2.14
C TYR A 249 -10.02 -0.73 1.02
N LEU A 250 -11.23 -0.22 1.27
CA LEU A 250 -12.27 -0.13 0.25
C LEU A 250 -11.83 0.74 -0.93
N TYR A 251 -11.21 1.89 -0.64
CA TYR A 251 -10.73 2.77 -1.69
C TYR A 251 -9.65 2.10 -2.54
N ARG A 252 -8.65 1.47 -1.90
CA ARG A 252 -7.60 0.72 -2.60
C ARG A 252 -8.18 -0.42 -3.44
N TYR A 253 -9.14 -1.17 -2.90
CA TYR A 253 -9.85 -2.21 -3.67
C TYR A 253 -10.46 -1.68 -4.96
N VAL A 254 -11.24 -0.59 -4.87
CA VAL A 254 -11.90 0.00 -6.05
C VAL A 254 -10.88 0.53 -7.05
N THR A 255 -9.84 1.22 -6.57
CA THR A 255 -8.80 1.79 -7.42
C THR A 255 -7.94 0.71 -8.09
N ASP A 256 -7.54 -0.33 -7.37
CA ASP A 256 -6.72 -1.42 -7.91
C ASP A 256 -7.49 -2.20 -8.98
N VAL A 257 -8.76 -2.56 -8.71
CA VAL A 257 -9.61 -3.26 -9.69
C VAL A 257 -9.86 -2.40 -10.94
N HIS A 258 -10.10 -1.10 -10.75
CA HIS A 258 -10.27 -0.18 -11.87
C HIS A 258 -9.00 -0.08 -12.71
N ALA A 259 -7.85 0.12 -12.07
CA ALA A 259 -6.56 0.24 -12.73
C ALA A 259 -6.18 -1.04 -13.49
N ASP A 260 -6.41 -2.21 -12.90
CA ASP A 260 -6.21 -3.50 -13.55
C ASP A 260 -7.08 -3.63 -14.80
N SER A 261 -8.37 -3.29 -14.68
CA SER A 261 -9.31 -3.41 -15.78
C SER A 261 -8.96 -2.49 -16.95
N VAL A 262 -8.60 -1.23 -16.68
CA VAL A 262 -8.23 -0.26 -17.72
C VAL A 262 -6.91 -0.65 -18.38
N ALA A 263 -5.91 -1.03 -17.59
CA ALA A 263 -4.62 -1.47 -18.13
C ALA A 263 -4.78 -2.73 -18.99
N ALA A 264 -5.52 -3.74 -18.53
CA ALA A 264 -5.75 -4.97 -19.29
C ALA A 264 -6.49 -4.74 -20.61
N ARG A 265 -7.47 -3.82 -20.64
CA ARG A 265 -8.22 -3.46 -21.85
C ARG A 265 -7.43 -2.62 -22.86
N SER A 266 -6.21 -2.19 -22.51
CA SER A 266 -5.39 -1.39 -23.42
C SER A 266 -4.89 -2.19 -24.62
N SER A 267 -4.71 -3.50 -24.48
CA SER A 267 -4.46 -4.43 -25.60
C SER A 267 -4.53 -5.89 -25.11
N PHE A 268 -4.64 -6.84 -26.03
CA PHE A 268 -4.53 -8.27 -25.70
C PHE A 268 -3.25 -8.63 -24.93
N GLY A 269 -2.10 -8.05 -25.34
CA GLY A 269 -0.83 -8.26 -24.64
C GLY A 269 -0.86 -7.79 -23.19
N HIS A 270 -1.49 -6.65 -22.90
CA HIS A 270 -1.65 -6.18 -21.53
C HIS A 270 -2.53 -7.11 -20.68
N CYS A 271 -3.60 -7.65 -21.26
CA CYS A 271 -4.47 -8.62 -20.58
C CYS A 271 -3.70 -9.91 -20.21
N GLU A 272 -2.99 -10.51 -21.17
CA GLU A 272 -2.15 -11.68 -20.94
C GLU A 272 -1.01 -11.40 -19.94
N GLY A 273 -0.38 -10.23 -20.05
CA GLY A 273 0.63 -9.76 -19.11
C GLY A 273 0.11 -9.63 -17.68
N GLY A 274 -1.10 -9.09 -17.49
CA GLY A 274 -1.73 -9.00 -16.17
C GLY A 274 -2.08 -10.37 -15.57
N LYS A 275 -2.55 -11.31 -16.40
CA LYS A 275 -2.77 -12.70 -15.98
C LYS A 275 -1.48 -13.37 -15.54
N GLU A 276 -0.41 -13.22 -16.33
CA GLU A 276 0.92 -13.75 -15.98
C GLU A 276 1.40 -13.18 -14.64
N TRP A 277 1.31 -11.86 -14.47
CA TRP A 277 1.75 -11.15 -13.27
C TRP A 277 1.09 -11.71 -12.00
N TYR A 278 -0.25 -11.74 -11.94
CA TYR A 278 -0.95 -12.22 -10.74
C TYR A 278 -0.83 -13.73 -10.55
N TRP A 279 -0.82 -14.52 -11.63
CA TRP A 279 -0.59 -15.96 -11.53
C TRP A 279 0.78 -16.28 -10.92
N LYS A 280 1.84 -15.60 -11.38
CA LYS A 280 3.20 -15.79 -10.86
C LYS A 280 3.32 -15.35 -9.41
N GLN A 281 2.69 -14.24 -9.00
CA GLN A 281 2.62 -13.86 -7.59
C GLN A 281 1.94 -14.96 -6.72
N LEU A 282 0.76 -15.46 -7.13
CA LEU A 282 0.06 -16.52 -6.42
C LEU A 282 0.90 -17.81 -6.33
N LYS A 283 1.62 -18.15 -7.40
CA LYS A 283 2.52 -19.31 -7.43
C LYS A 283 3.73 -19.11 -6.52
N GLN A 284 4.38 -17.95 -6.59
CA GLN A 284 5.50 -17.57 -5.74
C GLN A 284 5.16 -17.73 -4.26
N PHE A 285 4.02 -17.17 -3.84
CA PHE A 285 3.58 -17.24 -2.44
C PHE A 285 3.22 -18.64 -1.98
N ARG A 286 2.66 -19.49 -2.85
CA ARG A 286 2.41 -20.91 -2.52
C ARG A 286 3.73 -21.63 -2.24
N ILE A 287 4.71 -21.48 -3.13
CA ILE A 287 6.01 -22.13 -2.98
C ILE A 287 6.71 -21.66 -1.68
N ILE A 288 6.79 -20.35 -1.47
CA ILE A 288 7.42 -19.78 -0.27
C ILE A 288 6.70 -20.20 1.03
N ARG A 289 5.36 -20.28 1.00
CA ARG A 289 4.55 -20.78 2.13
C ARG A 289 4.80 -22.25 2.43
N ASP A 290 5.08 -23.05 1.40
CA ASP A 290 5.35 -24.49 1.57
C ASP A 290 6.77 -24.74 2.07
N ILE A 291 7.72 -23.87 1.70
CA ILE A 291 9.09 -23.87 2.23
C ILE A 291 9.11 -23.49 3.72
N SER A 292 8.37 -22.44 4.13
CA SER A 292 8.39 -21.94 5.51
C SER A 292 7.01 -22.03 6.19
N SER A 293 6.91 -22.86 7.23
CA SER A 293 5.68 -23.01 8.01
C SER A 293 5.21 -21.72 8.69
N ASP A 294 6.12 -20.79 8.97
CA ASP A 294 5.83 -19.50 9.62
C ASP A 294 4.98 -18.57 8.75
N LEU A 295 4.88 -18.86 7.44
CA LEU A 295 4.07 -18.11 6.50
C LEU A 295 2.65 -18.66 6.34
N LYS A 296 2.35 -19.88 6.81
CA LYS A 296 0.98 -20.44 6.81
C LYS A 296 -0.08 -19.53 7.47
N PRO A 297 0.19 -18.81 8.60
CA PRO A 297 -0.78 -17.87 9.15
C PRO A 297 -0.91 -16.56 8.37
N LYS A 298 0.03 -16.25 7.45
CA LYS A 298 0.06 -15.00 6.68
C LYS A 298 -0.40 -15.18 5.23
N ILE A 299 -0.20 -16.37 4.66
CA ILE A 299 -0.48 -16.70 3.26
C ILE A 299 -1.50 -17.85 3.21
N LYS A 300 -2.55 -17.69 2.43
CA LYS A 300 -3.58 -18.72 2.21
C LYS A 300 -3.02 -19.86 1.32
N PRO A 301 -3.63 -21.06 1.34
CA PRO A 301 -3.25 -22.14 0.42
C PRO A 301 -3.32 -21.76 -1.07
N SER A 302 -4.17 -20.78 -1.44
CA SER A 302 -4.24 -20.26 -2.81
C SER A 302 -3.04 -19.40 -3.23
N GLY A 303 -2.17 -19.00 -2.29
CA GLY A 303 -1.09 -18.03 -2.51
C GLY A 303 -1.46 -16.59 -2.16
N ASP A 304 -2.73 -16.33 -1.82
CA ASP A 304 -3.19 -15.00 -1.48
C ASP A 304 -2.69 -14.55 -0.08
N VAL A 305 -2.22 -13.31 0.03
CA VAL A 305 -1.69 -12.74 1.29
C VAL A 305 -2.85 -12.24 2.15
N ARG A 306 -2.85 -12.56 3.44
CA ARG A 306 -3.90 -12.13 4.37
C ARG A 306 -3.72 -10.66 4.75
N GLY A 307 -4.81 -9.91 4.70
CA GLY A 307 -4.87 -8.54 5.21
C GLY A 307 -4.39 -7.46 4.25
N ILE A 308 -4.09 -7.81 2.99
CA ILE A 308 -3.92 -6.82 1.91
C ILE A 308 -5.30 -6.25 1.50
N PRO A 309 -5.37 -4.99 1.03
CA PRO A 309 -6.63 -4.37 0.62
C PRO A 309 -7.35 -5.15 -0.51
N THR A 310 -6.58 -5.57 -1.51
CA THR A 310 -7.09 -6.20 -2.74
C THR A 310 -6.44 -7.56 -2.91
N PRO A 311 -7.17 -8.66 -2.60
CA PRO A 311 -6.66 -10.02 -2.78
C PRO A 311 -6.13 -10.28 -4.19
N VAL A 312 -4.94 -10.88 -4.31
CA VAL A 312 -4.29 -11.14 -5.61
C VAL A 312 -5.14 -12.05 -6.49
N ILE A 313 -5.83 -13.01 -5.87
CA ILE A 313 -6.73 -13.93 -6.57
C ILE A 313 -7.93 -13.21 -7.19
N ILE A 314 -8.48 -12.18 -6.53
CA ILE A 314 -9.61 -11.41 -7.07
C ILE A 314 -9.14 -10.61 -8.30
N ARG A 315 -7.97 -9.98 -8.20
CA ARG A 315 -7.35 -9.26 -9.33
C ARG A 315 -7.14 -10.19 -10.52
N PHE A 316 -6.63 -11.40 -10.28
CA PHE A 316 -6.44 -12.41 -11.31
C PHE A 316 -7.75 -12.88 -11.96
N ASP A 317 -8.77 -13.18 -11.16
CA ASP A 317 -10.04 -13.70 -11.70
C ASP A 317 -10.78 -12.64 -12.53
N HIS A 318 -10.78 -11.37 -12.10
CA HIS A 318 -11.35 -10.28 -12.92
C HIS A 318 -10.68 -10.14 -14.30
N LEU A 319 -9.39 -10.46 -14.43
CA LEU A 319 -8.71 -10.43 -15.74
C LEU A 319 -9.05 -11.61 -16.64
N LYS A 320 -9.53 -12.73 -16.08
CA LYS A 320 -10.01 -13.86 -16.90
C LYS A 320 -11.36 -13.57 -17.50
N ASP A 321 -12.27 -13.02 -16.69
CA ASP A 321 -13.64 -12.71 -17.11
C ASP A 321 -13.63 -11.73 -18.30
N LEU A 322 -12.71 -10.75 -18.30
CA LEU A 322 -12.51 -9.84 -19.43
C LEU A 322 -12.17 -10.56 -20.74
N ASN A 323 -11.42 -11.66 -20.67
CA ASN A 323 -11.06 -12.42 -21.87
C ASN A 323 -12.22 -13.24 -22.40
N GLU A 324 -13.07 -13.78 -21.52
CA GLU A 324 -14.31 -14.43 -21.93
C GLU A 324 -15.26 -13.43 -22.59
N GLU A 325 -15.42 -12.24 -22.01
CA GLU A 325 -16.19 -11.14 -22.63
C GLU A 325 -15.63 -10.69 -23.98
N ASP A 326 -14.29 -10.55 -24.09
CA ASP A 326 -13.62 -10.17 -25.35
C ASP A 326 -13.74 -11.28 -26.41
N ASP A 327 -13.69 -12.55 -26.01
CA ASP A 327 -13.84 -13.69 -26.92
C ASP A 327 -15.30 -13.87 -27.39
N ASP A 328 -16.28 -13.59 -26.53
CA ASP A 328 -17.69 -13.54 -26.90
C ASP A 328 -17.98 -12.36 -27.85
N LEU A 329 -17.41 -11.18 -27.59
CA LEU A 329 -17.53 -10.02 -28.48
C LEU A 329 -16.91 -10.28 -29.86
N LYS A 330 -15.76 -10.97 -29.94
CA LYS A 330 -15.19 -11.39 -31.23
C LYS A 330 -16.13 -12.32 -31.99
N GLN A 331 -16.81 -13.25 -31.32
CA GLN A 331 -17.77 -14.14 -31.98
C GLN A 331 -18.99 -13.40 -32.52
N VAL A 332 -19.46 -12.37 -31.82
CA VAL A 332 -20.58 -11.53 -32.28
C VAL A 332 -20.15 -10.68 -33.49
N VAL A 333 -18.95 -10.08 -33.46
CA VAL A 333 -18.44 -9.26 -34.58
C VAL A 333 -18.15 -10.11 -35.84
N VAL A 334 -17.73 -11.37 -35.67
CA VAL A 334 -17.54 -12.31 -36.79
C VAL A 334 -18.88 -12.80 -37.39
N GLY A 335 -20.00 -12.63 -36.66
CA GLY A 335 -21.34 -12.97 -37.14
C GLY A 335 -22.07 -11.88 -37.92
N ASP A 336 -21.47 -10.69 -38.04
CA ASP A 336 -22.02 -9.52 -38.75
C ASP A 336 -21.40 -9.30 -40.16
N ASP A 337 -20.51 -10.21 -40.60
CA ASP A 337 -20.06 -10.37 -42.00
C ASP A 337 -20.87 -11.49 -42.71
#